data_AF-A0A9W7XH48-F1
#
_entry.id   AF-A0A9W7XH48-F1
#
_cell.length_a   1.000
_cell.length_b   1.000
_cell.length_c   1.000
_cell.angle_alpha   90.00
_cell.angle_beta   90.00
_cell.angle_gamma   90.00
#
_symmetry.space_group_name_H-M   'P 1'
#
loop_
_entity.id
_entity.type
_entity.pdbx_description
1 polymer ?
#
loop_
_entity_poly.entity_id
_entity_poly.type
_entity_poly.pdbx_seq_one_letter_code
_entity_poly.pdbx_strand_id
1 'polypeptide(L)'
;MAETGKQTKPMTALLNEDYSLSAFDTSAVPKQLLPVLDVEKVTALTTVKVDPLAILKIVKHARESYPTPVNGQLLGMEIDGVLEITNAFAVPTQLGSEEDMTNYQIEMIQCLREVNIDSSLAGWYQSTRLGDFMQQPLLDVQTGYQATPNSSSVVLIHDTSKSEQAGNLSLRAFRLSQAYQSIANEGKFTTKNLVDKGLTYGNILEELPIQIETSALAKALLSELQWPANADQELLESLQRPSSFNNKLRAKRLADRSAISDDAEASSDALDNSLSGLLPSQPTAYLSRPMCTNALDLNQSLTGAGSLSRQLEAIGELIDEHIHDANQWMYWKRGEAKENNRKQQFLQRRATSNAARLARGEKPEPELTEKELDKMFRILPEPSRLDALLNTANLELLTKGVTQSRGPALAKMFMAQGLHESA
;
A
#
# COMPACT_ATOMS: atom_id res chain seq x y z
N MET A 1 -76.14 -11.97 19.09
CA MET A 1 -75.79 -10.68 19.71
C MET A 1 -74.82 -10.97 20.84
N ALA A 2 -73.56 -10.56 20.68
CA ALA A 2 -72.63 -10.06 21.71
C ALA A 2 -71.20 -10.24 21.19
N GLU A 3 -70.56 -9.10 20.95
CA GLU A 3 -69.19 -8.90 20.49
C GLU A 3 -68.16 -9.37 21.52
N THR A 4 -67.02 -9.88 21.07
CA THR A 4 -65.77 -9.82 21.84
C THR A 4 -64.60 -9.50 20.91
N GLY A 5 -63.87 -8.43 21.27
CA GLY A 5 -63.05 -7.63 20.38
C GLY A 5 -61.72 -8.24 19.94
N LYS A 6 -61.32 -7.87 18.73
CA LYS A 6 -59.94 -7.97 18.24
C LYS A 6 -59.06 -7.02 19.06
N GLN A 7 -58.23 -7.56 19.95
CA GLN A 7 -57.08 -6.82 20.49
C GLN A 7 -55.99 -6.79 19.43
N THR A 8 -55.79 -5.62 18.82
CA THR A 8 -54.60 -5.28 18.03
C THR A 8 -53.43 -5.06 18.99
N LYS A 9 -52.49 -6.01 19.05
CA LYS A 9 -51.21 -5.78 19.71
C LYS A 9 -50.36 -4.84 18.84
N PRO A 10 -49.71 -3.81 19.40
CA PRO A 10 -48.83 -2.92 18.66
C PRO A 10 -47.57 -3.67 18.20
N MET A 11 -46.99 -3.19 17.09
CA MET A 11 -45.85 -3.76 16.34
C MET A 11 -44.55 -3.96 17.15
N THR A 12 -44.56 -3.59 18.42
CA THR A 12 -43.41 -3.64 19.35
C THR A 12 -43.27 -4.98 20.07
N ALA A 13 -44.27 -5.87 20.00
CA ALA A 13 -44.27 -7.16 20.71
C ALA A 13 -43.63 -8.34 19.95
N LEU A 14 -42.94 -8.08 18.83
CA LEU A 14 -42.18 -9.08 18.06
C LEU A 14 -40.66 -8.97 18.26
N LEU A 15 -40.20 -8.11 19.16
CA LEU A 15 -38.78 -7.97 19.48
C LEU A 15 -38.53 -8.61 20.85
N ASN A 16 -37.81 -9.74 20.87
CA ASN A 16 -37.20 -10.26 22.10
C ASN A 16 -36.07 -9.32 22.55
N GLU A 17 -35.83 -9.28 23.86
CA GLU A 17 -34.86 -8.39 24.53
C GLU A 17 -33.39 -8.60 24.11
N ASP A 18 -33.10 -9.65 23.34
CA ASP A 18 -31.73 -10.04 22.98
C ASP A 18 -31.25 -9.53 21.60
N TYR A 19 -32.03 -8.72 20.86
CA TYR A 19 -31.65 -8.17 19.54
C TYR A 19 -30.99 -9.18 18.57
N SER A 20 -31.27 -10.49 18.70
CA SER A 20 -30.72 -11.50 17.81
C SER A 20 -31.69 -11.76 16.66
N LEU A 21 -31.21 -11.56 15.43
CA LEU A 21 -31.93 -11.81 14.17
C LEU A 21 -32.19 -13.31 13.88
N SER A 22 -31.99 -14.18 14.87
CA SER A 22 -32.14 -15.64 14.75
C SER A 22 -33.57 -16.12 14.50
N ALA A 23 -34.55 -15.21 14.48
CA ALA A 23 -35.97 -15.51 14.27
C ALA A 23 -36.47 -15.30 12.82
N PHE A 24 -35.59 -15.05 11.84
CA PHE A 24 -35.98 -15.11 10.42
C PHE A 24 -35.86 -16.55 9.91
N ASP A 25 -37.00 -17.18 9.62
CA ASP A 25 -37.08 -18.52 9.04
C ASP A 25 -36.56 -18.50 7.59
N THR A 26 -35.29 -18.88 7.42
CA THR A 26 -34.55 -18.85 6.14
C THR A 26 -35.07 -19.86 5.10
N SER A 27 -36.03 -20.71 5.48
CA SER A 27 -36.63 -21.72 4.60
C SER A 27 -37.57 -21.14 3.54
N ALA A 28 -38.14 -19.95 3.78
CA ALA A 28 -39.10 -19.30 2.89
C ALA A 28 -38.45 -18.30 1.91
N VAL A 29 -37.14 -18.07 2.00
CA VAL A 29 -36.42 -17.11 1.17
C VAL A 29 -35.94 -17.79 -0.11
N PRO A 30 -36.20 -17.21 -1.31
CA PRO A 30 -35.64 -17.70 -2.57
C PRO A 30 -34.12 -17.84 -2.46
N LYS A 31 -33.55 -18.95 -2.94
CA LYS A 31 -32.10 -19.26 -2.84
C LYS A 31 -31.17 -18.15 -3.37
N GLN A 32 -31.67 -17.30 -4.26
CA GLN A 32 -30.96 -16.16 -4.83
C GLN A 32 -30.82 -14.95 -3.88
N LEU A 33 -31.65 -14.86 -2.84
CA LEU A 33 -31.65 -13.77 -1.86
C LEU A 33 -30.96 -14.15 -0.54
N LEU A 34 -30.62 -15.43 -0.35
CA LEU A 34 -29.81 -15.89 0.78
C LEU A 34 -28.43 -15.20 0.88
N PRO A 35 -27.69 -14.92 -0.23
CA PRO A 35 -26.42 -14.21 -0.15
C PRO A 35 -26.57 -12.76 0.33
N VAL A 36 -27.73 -12.13 0.10
CA VAL A 36 -28.01 -10.73 0.46
C VAL A 36 -28.44 -10.61 1.93
N LEU A 37 -28.91 -11.69 2.55
CA LEU A 37 -29.34 -11.72 3.95
C LEU A 37 -28.22 -12.17 4.91
N ASP A 38 -27.13 -12.74 4.40
CA ASP A 38 -25.98 -13.21 5.18
C ASP A 38 -24.90 -12.10 5.33
N VAL A 39 -25.35 -10.86 5.59
CA VAL A 39 -24.49 -9.65 5.76
C VAL A 39 -23.48 -9.82 6.91
N GLU A 40 -23.70 -10.79 7.81
CA GLU A 40 -22.84 -11.07 8.96
C GLU A 40 -21.87 -12.23 8.74
N LYS A 41 -21.80 -12.82 7.53
CA LYS A 41 -20.81 -13.86 7.27
C LYS A 41 -19.42 -13.22 7.26
N VAL A 42 -18.71 -13.36 8.38
CA VAL A 42 -17.33 -12.90 8.55
C VAL A 42 -16.42 -13.70 7.61
N THR A 43 -16.29 -13.21 6.39
CA THR A 43 -15.30 -13.66 5.42
C THR A 43 -14.00 -12.90 5.65
N ALA A 44 -12.87 -13.61 5.60
CA ALA A 44 -11.58 -12.94 5.64
C ALA A 44 -11.40 -12.05 4.40
N LEU A 45 -10.88 -10.84 4.58
CA LEU A 45 -10.51 -9.96 3.47
C LEU A 45 -9.51 -10.65 2.55
N THR A 46 -9.83 -10.70 1.27
CA THR A 46 -8.99 -11.33 0.24
C THR A 46 -8.41 -10.33 -0.73
N THR A 47 -9.09 -9.21 -0.99
CA THR A 47 -8.68 -8.23 -2.01
C THR A 47 -9.13 -6.83 -1.62
N VAL A 48 -8.33 -5.83 -2.00
CA VAL A 48 -8.65 -4.42 -1.79
C VAL A 48 -8.91 -3.78 -3.14
N LYS A 49 -10.13 -3.30 -3.35
CA LYS A 49 -10.49 -2.50 -4.51
C LYS A 49 -10.37 -1.03 -4.16
N VAL A 50 -9.67 -0.27 -4.99
CA VAL A 50 -9.43 1.16 -4.74
C VAL A 50 -9.91 1.98 -5.91
N ASP A 51 -10.78 2.96 -5.65
CA ASP A 51 -11.22 3.92 -6.66
C ASP A 51 -10.07 4.89 -7.02
N PRO A 52 -9.87 5.24 -8.31
CA PRO A 52 -8.82 6.15 -8.74
C PRO A 52 -8.86 7.52 -8.06
N LEU A 53 -10.04 8.01 -7.64
CA LEU A 53 -10.15 9.29 -6.96
C LEU A 53 -9.40 9.29 -5.63
N ALA A 54 -9.52 8.22 -4.84
CA ALA A 54 -8.81 8.07 -3.57
C ALA A 54 -7.30 8.07 -3.79
N ILE A 55 -6.83 7.33 -4.82
CA ILE A 55 -5.41 7.28 -5.19
C ILE A 55 -4.89 8.67 -5.57
N LEU A 56 -5.61 9.41 -6.41
CA LEU A 56 -5.19 10.75 -6.83
C LEU A 56 -5.10 11.72 -5.65
N LYS A 57 -6.01 11.63 -4.67
CA LYS A 57 -5.94 12.43 -3.43
C LYS A 57 -4.71 12.09 -2.60
N ILE A 58 -4.40 10.80 -2.44
CA ILE A 58 -3.21 10.34 -1.71
C ILE A 58 -1.94 10.83 -2.39
N VAL A 59 -1.83 10.68 -3.71
CA VAL A 59 -0.68 11.13 -4.50
C VAL A 59 -0.54 12.65 -4.44
N LYS A 60 -1.65 13.40 -4.56
CA LYS A 60 -1.64 14.86 -4.43
C LYS A 60 -1.11 15.28 -3.05
N HIS A 61 -1.66 14.70 -1.98
CA HIS A 61 -1.25 15.00 -0.61
C HIS A 61 0.24 14.73 -0.38
N ALA A 62 0.71 13.56 -0.83
CA ALA A 62 2.10 13.15 -0.64
C ALA A 62 3.09 14.01 -1.47
N ARG A 63 2.65 14.55 -2.61
CA ARG A 63 3.45 15.44 -3.46
C ARG A 63 3.50 16.87 -2.93
N GLU A 64 2.39 17.40 -2.42
CA GLU A 64 2.31 18.78 -1.89
C GLU A 64 3.08 18.92 -0.57
N SER A 65 3.10 17.88 0.26
CA SER A 65 3.80 17.87 1.54
C SER A 65 5.21 17.28 1.48
N TYR A 66 5.74 17.00 0.28
CA TYR A 66 7.11 16.50 0.13
C TYR A 66 8.12 17.54 0.67
N PRO A 67 9.05 17.18 1.58
CA PRO A 67 9.57 15.84 1.86
C PRO A 67 9.03 15.13 3.13
N THR A 68 8.06 15.70 3.85
CA THR A 68 7.59 15.10 5.10
C THR A 68 6.61 13.95 4.83
N PRO A 69 6.67 12.83 5.59
CA PRO A 69 5.66 11.79 5.50
C PRO A 69 4.31 12.32 5.97
N VAL A 70 3.24 11.87 5.34
CA VAL A 70 1.88 12.34 5.60
C VAL A 70 0.93 11.17 5.75
N ASN A 71 -0.03 11.35 6.63
CA ASN A 71 -1.03 10.34 6.97
C ASN A 71 -2.43 10.84 6.61
N GLY A 72 -3.36 9.92 6.39
CA GLY A 72 -4.76 10.25 6.22
C GLY A 72 -5.66 9.05 6.39
N GLN A 73 -6.98 9.29 6.38
CA GLN A 73 -7.98 8.24 6.57
C GLN A 73 -8.56 7.77 5.25
N LEU A 74 -8.94 6.49 5.23
CA LEU A 74 -9.56 5.81 4.10
C LEU A 74 -11.01 5.52 4.43
N LEU A 75 -11.87 5.83 3.47
CA LEU A 75 -13.30 5.62 3.55
C LEU A 75 -13.71 4.56 2.55
N GLY A 76 -14.64 3.70 2.97
CA GLY A 76 -15.05 2.58 2.17
C GLY A 76 -15.91 1.60 2.94
N MET A 77 -16.29 0.54 2.24
CA MET A 77 -17.12 -0.53 2.78
C MET A 77 -16.57 -1.89 2.35
N GLU A 78 -16.79 -2.89 3.20
CA GLU A 78 -16.48 -4.28 2.88
C GLU A 78 -17.71 -4.96 2.30
N ILE A 79 -17.54 -5.62 1.16
CA ILE A 79 -18.57 -6.42 0.49
C ILE A 79 -17.96 -7.79 0.21
N ASP A 80 -18.54 -8.85 0.81
CA ASP A 80 -18.16 -10.25 0.57
C ASP A 80 -16.65 -10.55 0.66
N GLY A 81 -15.94 -9.95 1.62
CA GLY A 81 -14.49 -10.13 1.80
C GLY A 81 -13.62 -9.33 0.82
N VAL A 82 -14.21 -8.35 0.11
CA VAL A 82 -13.51 -7.36 -0.70
C VAL A 82 -13.72 -5.99 -0.07
N LEU A 83 -12.61 -5.30 0.26
CA LEU A 83 -12.68 -3.94 0.79
C LEU A 83 -12.69 -2.94 -0.37
N GLU A 84 -13.80 -2.23 -0.56
CA GLU A 84 -13.94 -1.18 -1.57
C GLU A 84 -13.66 0.18 -0.93
N ILE A 85 -12.52 0.77 -1.29
CA ILE A 85 -12.09 2.10 -0.85
C ILE A 85 -12.59 3.12 -1.87
N THR A 86 -13.61 3.89 -1.48
CA THR A 86 -14.26 4.88 -2.34
C THR A 86 -13.61 6.25 -2.25
N ASN A 87 -13.09 6.62 -1.08
CA ASN A 87 -12.53 7.96 -0.87
C ASN A 87 -11.44 7.99 0.20
N ALA A 88 -10.66 9.07 0.23
CA ALA A 88 -9.61 9.32 1.21
C ALA A 88 -9.55 10.81 1.54
N PHE A 89 -9.19 11.14 2.79
CA PHE A 89 -8.89 12.52 3.18
C PHE A 89 -7.63 12.61 4.03
N ALA A 90 -6.93 13.72 3.84
CA ALA A 90 -5.68 14.03 4.52
C ALA A 90 -5.94 14.41 5.98
N VAL A 91 -5.10 13.91 6.88
CA VAL A 91 -5.08 14.38 8.27
C VAL A 91 -3.89 15.35 8.43
N PRO A 92 -4.13 16.61 8.85
CA PRO A 92 -3.06 17.60 8.94
C PRO A 92 -2.05 17.25 10.03
N THR A 93 -0.76 17.40 9.73
CA THR A 93 0.35 17.11 10.66
C THR A 93 0.50 18.14 11.80
N GLN A 94 -0.21 19.28 11.73
CA GLN A 94 -0.03 20.42 12.65
C GLN A 94 -0.96 20.44 13.87
N LEU A 95 -1.85 19.46 14.02
CA LEU A 95 -2.78 19.41 15.15
C LEU A 95 -2.02 18.85 16.37
N GLY A 96 -1.75 19.74 17.34
CA GLY A 96 -0.86 19.47 18.47
C GLY A 96 -1.43 18.54 19.56
N SER A 97 -2.72 18.22 19.52
CA SER A 97 -3.40 17.35 20.50
C SER A 97 -4.15 16.20 19.81
N GLU A 98 -4.15 15.00 20.39
CA GLU A 98 -4.94 13.86 19.89
C GLU A 98 -6.45 14.17 19.86
N GLU A 99 -6.92 15.03 20.77
CA GLU A 99 -8.30 15.52 20.79
C GLU A 99 -8.63 16.35 19.55
N ASP A 100 -7.71 17.21 19.09
CA ASP A 100 -7.92 18.03 17.89
C ASP A 100 -7.98 17.16 16.62
N MET A 101 -7.20 16.07 16.62
CA MET A 101 -7.20 15.08 15.54
C MET A 101 -8.52 14.33 15.45
N THR A 102 -9.07 13.90 16.59
CA THR A 102 -10.36 13.20 16.63
C THR A 102 -11.51 14.15 16.29
N ASN A 103 -11.48 15.39 16.78
CA ASN A 103 -12.46 16.42 16.43
C ASN A 103 -12.48 16.71 14.93
N TYR A 104 -11.30 16.89 14.31
CA TYR A 104 -11.18 17.09 12.87
C TYR A 104 -11.75 15.91 12.08
N GLN A 105 -11.47 14.68 12.51
CA GLN A 105 -11.99 13.48 11.85
C GLN A 105 -13.53 13.41 11.93
N ILE A 106 -14.10 13.70 13.10
CA ILE A 106 -15.56 13.69 13.30
C ILE A 106 -16.22 14.75 12.42
N GLU A 107 -15.69 15.97 12.40
CA GLU A 107 -16.21 17.07 11.58
C GLU A 107 -16.11 16.73 10.08
N MET A 108 -14.99 16.19 9.63
CA MET A 108 -14.81 15.79 8.24
C MET A 108 -15.77 14.67 7.82
N ILE A 109 -15.99 13.67 8.68
CA ILE A 109 -16.96 12.59 8.45
C ILE A 109 -18.39 13.14 8.37
N GLN A 110 -18.73 14.14 9.18
CA GLN A 110 -20.03 14.83 9.12
C GLN A 110 -20.20 15.57 7.79
N CYS A 111 -19.21 16.37 7.38
CA CYS A 111 -19.21 17.06 6.09
C CYS A 111 -19.37 16.09 4.90
N LEU A 112 -18.68 14.95 4.93
CA LEU A 112 -18.79 13.95 3.86
C LEU A 112 -20.16 13.28 3.84
N ARG A 113 -20.78 13.08 5.00
CA ARG A 113 -22.14 12.55 5.11
C ARG A 113 -23.18 13.52 4.52
N GLU A 114 -23.00 14.83 4.71
CA GLU A 114 -23.87 15.86 4.11
C GLU A 114 -23.80 15.86 2.57
N VAL A 115 -22.64 15.49 2.01
CA VAL A 115 -22.41 15.41 0.56
C VAL A 115 -22.81 14.04 -0.02
N ASN A 116 -23.46 13.18 0.77
CA ASN A 116 -23.82 11.80 0.41
C ASN A 116 -22.63 10.95 -0.05
N ILE A 117 -21.46 11.18 0.54
CA ILE A 117 -20.28 10.32 0.37
C ILE A 117 -20.24 9.33 1.54
N ASP A 118 -19.80 8.10 1.26
CA ASP A 118 -19.67 7.06 2.28
C ASP A 118 -18.81 7.53 3.45
N SER A 119 -19.36 7.42 4.65
CA SER A 119 -18.73 7.90 5.89
C SER A 119 -18.20 6.74 6.76
N SER A 120 -17.99 5.56 6.16
CA SER A 120 -17.50 4.36 6.84
C SER A 120 -15.98 4.33 6.79
N LEU A 121 -15.33 4.16 7.94
CA LEU A 121 -13.88 4.11 8.05
C LEU A 121 -13.37 2.73 7.67
N ALA A 122 -12.63 2.66 6.56
CA ALA A 122 -12.05 1.43 6.04
C ALA A 122 -10.59 1.22 6.48
N GLY A 123 -9.90 2.28 6.93
CA GLY A 123 -8.51 2.21 7.35
C GLY A 123 -7.82 3.56 7.21
N TRP A 124 -6.51 3.54 6.96
CA TRP A 124 -5.69 4.74 6.84
C TRP A 124 -4.56 4.55 5.84
N TYR A 125 -4.00 5.64 5.37
CA TYR A 125 -2.85 5.63 4.47
C TYR A 125 -1.68 6.41 5.04
N GLN A 126 -0.48 6.01 4.63
CA GLN A 126 0.77 6.66 4.96
C GLN A 126 1.62 6.83 3.72
N SER A 127 2.19 8.02 3.54
CA SER A 127 3.29 8.20 2.61
C SER A 127 4.62 7.85 3.28
N THR A 128 5.44 7.10 2.57
CA THR A 128 6.79 6.71 3.02
C THR A 128 7.84 7.21 2.04
N ARG A 129 9.06 7.36 2.54
CA ARG A 129 10.25 7.69 1.77
C ARG A 129 11.18 6.49 1.75
N LEU A 130 11.59 6.08 0.55
CA LEU A 130 12.47 4.94 0.30
C LEU A 130 11.95 3.60 0.83
N GLY A 131 10.69 3.53 1.28
CA GLY A 131 10.11 2.33 1.86
C GLY A 131 10.42 2.14 3.34
N ASP A 132 10.87 3.16 4.06
CA ASP A 132 10.94 3.11 5.52
C ASP A 132 9.53 3.26 6.12
N PHE A 133 8.90 2.14 6.43
CA PHE A 133 7.57 2.14 7.06
C PHE A 133 7.39 1.03 8.11
N MET A 134 8.25 -0.01 8.18
CA MET A 134 8.11 -1.04 9.22
C MET A 134 8.62 -0.50 10.56
N GLN A 135 7.87 0.41 11.15
CA GLN A 135 8.20 1.04 12.43
C GLN A 135 7.13 0.68 13.45
N GLN A 136 7.52 0.66 14.73
CA GLN A 136 6.59 0.35 15.83
C GLN A 136 5.33 1.25 15.83
N PRO A 137 5.41 2.58 15.61
CA PRO A 137 4.22 3.44 15.60
C PRO A 137 3.18 3.04 14.54
N LEU A 138 3.60 2.55 13.38
CA LEU A 138 2.69 2.08 12.34
C LEU A 138 1.91 0.84 12.82
N LEU A 139 2.60 -0.09 13.48
CA LEU A 139 1.98 -1.31 14.00
C LEU A 139 1.04 -1.00 15.17
N ASP A 140 1.42 -0.08 16.06
CA ASP A 140 0.60 0.32 17.19
C ASP A 140 -0.72 0.95 16.70
N VAL A 141 -0.65 1.89 15.74
CA VAL A 141 -1.84 2.48 15.11
C VAL A 141 -2.69 1.41 14.43
N GLN A 142 -2.08 0.49 13.69
CA GLN A 142 -2.82 -0.56 13.00
C GLN A 142 -3.46 -1.57 13.96
N THR A 143 -2.81 -1.91 15.08
CA THR A 143 -3.43 -2.73 16.13
C THR A 143 -4.62 -2.04 16.75
N GLY A 144 -4.57 -0.71 16.94
CA GLY A 144 -5.71 0.08 17.41
C GLY A 144 -6.92 -0.01 16.47
N TYR A 145 -6.71 0.13 15.16
CA TYR A 145 -7.80 0.01 14.18
C TYR A 145 -8.36 -1.41 14.06
N GLN A 146 -7.56 -2.43 14.37
CA GLN A 146 -7.95 -3.84 14.30
C GLN A 146 -8.35 -4.44 15.64
N ALA A 147 -8.33 -3.66 16.73
CA ALA A 147 -8.79 -4.10 18.05
C ALA A 147 -10.29 -4.45 18.04
N THR A 148 -11.07 -3.84 17.14
CA THR A 148 -12.47 -4.18 16.93
C THR A 148 -12.58 -5.50 16.15
N PRO A 149 -13.25 -6.54 16.69
CA PRO A 149 -13.23 -7.90 16.14
C PRO A 149 -13.82 -8.07 14.73
N ASN A 150 -14.65 -7.12 14.27
CA ASN A 150 -15.22 -7.10 12.92
C ASN A 150 -14.51 -6.08 12.00
N SER A 151 -13.37 -5.53 12.42
CA SER A 151 -12.66 -4.51 11.64
C SER A 151 -11.79 -5.13 10.56
N SER A 152 -12.17 -4.84 9.33
CA SER A 152 -11.41 -5.11 8.13
C SER A 152 -10.48 -3.94 7.76
N SER A 153 -9.85 -3.35 8.78
CA SER A 153 -8.94 -2.23 8.58
C SER A 153 -7.68 -2.62 7.80
N VAL A 154 -7.34 -1.80 6.80
CA VAL A 154 -6.17 -1.93 5.92
C VAL A 154 -5.33 -0.64 5.96
N VAL A 155 -4.01 -0.81 5.86
CA VAL A 155 -3.07 0.30 5.65
C VAL A 155 -2.69 0.38 4.18
N LEU A 156 -2.88 1.55 3.56
CA LEU A 156 -2.31 1.83 2.24
C LEU A 156 -0.99 2.59 2.38
N ILE A 157 0.08 2.03 1.81
CA ILE A 157 1.41 2.63 1.85
C ILE A 157 1.77 3.11 0.45
N HIS A 158 1.93 4.43 0.33
CA HIS A 158 2.37 5.08 -0.91
C HIS A 158 3.83 5.52 -0.79
N ASP A 159 4.70 4.99 -1.63
CA ASP A 159 6.11 5.38 -1.67
C ASP A 159 6.32 6.46 -2.75
N THR A 160 6.42 7.72 -2.31
CA THR A 160 6.57 8.87 -3.21
C THR A 160 7.87 8.78 -4.02
N SER A 161 8.94 8.36 -3.34
CA SER A 161 10.27 8.30 -3.92
C SER A 161 10.40 7.21 -4.98
N LYS A 162 9.79 6.03 -4.76
CA LYS A 162 9.74 4.97 -5.76
C LYS A 162 8.80 5.32 -6.90
N SER A 163 7.67 5.96 -6.58
CA SER A 163 6.70 6.35 -7.61
C SER A 163 7.28 7.38 -8.57
N GLU A 164 8.08 8.32 -8.07
CA GLU A 164 8.79 9.30 -8.89
C GLU A 164 9.89 8.67 -9.73
N GLN A 165 10.72 7.78 -9.15
CA GLN A 165 11.86 7.16 -9.82
C GLN A 165 11.47 6.14 -10.91
N ALA A 166 10.45 5.34 -10.66
CA ALA A 166 10.00 4.32 -11.60
C ALA A 166 9.03 4.87 -12.65
N GLY A 167 8.40 6.02 -12.38
CA GLY A 167 7.29 6.54 -13.18
C GLY A 167 6.00 5.73 -13.05
N ASN A 168 5.98 4.70 -12.20
CA ASN A 168 4.84 3.83 -11.94
C ASN A 168 4.28 4.12 -10.54
N LEU A 169 2.97 3.95 -10.35
CA LEU A 169 2.36 4.08 -9.03
C LEU A 169 2.88 2.99 -8.09
N SER A 170 3.58 3.38 -7.02
CA SER A 170 3.96 2.47 -5.94
C SER A 170 2.94 2.60 -4.81
N LEU A 171 1.96 1.70 -4.79
CA LEU A 171 0.94 1.60 -3.76
C LEU A 171 0.84 0.15 -3.30
N ARG A 172 0.86 -0.08 -1.99
CA ARG A 172 0.74 -1.42 -1.40
C ARG A 172 -0.24 -1.41 -0.25
N ALA A 173 -1.00 -2.48 -0.11
CA ALA A 173 -2.02 -2.64 0.92
C ALA A 173 -1.56 -3.69 1.92
N PHE A 174 -1.54 -3.32 3.20
CA PHE A 174 -1.12 -4.21 4.28
C PHE A 174 -2.21 -4.40 5.31
N ARG A 175 -2.27 -5.62 5.82
CA ARG A 175 -3.05 -6.01 6.99
C ARG A 175 -2.09 -6.61 8.02
N LEU A 176 -2.35 -6.40 9.31
CA LEU A 176 -1.61 -7.10 10.36
C LEU A 176 -2.00 -8.59 10.37
N SER A 177 -1.01 -9.46 10.57
CA SER A 177 -1.27 -10.89 10.75
C SER A 177 -1.94 -11.17 12.11
N GLN A 178 -2.84 -12.15 12.14
CA GLN A 178 -3.51 -12.61 13.36
C GLN A 178 -2.51 -13.10 14.42
N ALA A 179 -1.39 -13.68 13.99
CA ALA A 179 -0.30 -14.10 14.88
C ALA A 179 0.26 -12.90 15.66
N TYR A 180 0.51 -11.78 14.99
CA TYR A 180 1.00 -10.56 15.62
C TYR A 180 -0.05 -9.97 16.56
N GLN A 181 -1.33 -9.88 16.15
CA GLN A 181 -2.40 -9.35 17.00
C GLN A 181 -2.49 -10.07 18.35
N SER A 182 -2.38 -11.40 18.34
CA SER A 182 -2.41 -12.19 19.57
C SER A 182 -1.24 -11.88 20.52
N ILE A 183 -0.06 -11.51 19.99
CA ILE A 183 1.12 -11.14 20.79
C ILE A 183 1.01 -9.70 21.28
N ALA A 184 0.50 -8.81 20.42
CA ALA A 184 0.26 -7.42 20.76
C ALA A 184 -0.71 -7.30 21.95
N ASN A 185 -1.78 -8.11 21.97
CA ASN A 185 -2.73 -8.17 23.09
C ASN A 185 -2.09 -8.69 24.39
N GLU A 186 -1.06 -9.54 24.30
CA GLU A 186 -0.32 -10.07 25.46
C GLU A 186 0.80 -9.13 25.94
N GLY A 187 1.24 -8.19 25.08
CA GLY A 187 2.27 -7.19 25.38
C GLY A 187 3.67 -7.74 25.65
N LYS A 188 3.96 -9.01 25.28
CA LYS A 188 5.23 -9.70 25.58
C LYS A 188 5.87 -10.31 24.34
N PHE A 189 6.80 -9.55 23.73
CA PHE A 189 7.60 -9.98 22.59
C PHE A 189 8.87 -10.73 23.02
N THR A 190 8.67 -11.86 23.71
CA THR A 190 9.72 -12.77 24.18
C THR A 190 10.03 -13.83 23.11
N THR A 191 11.27 -14.32 23.04
CA THR A 191 11.68 -15.37 22.09
C THR A 191 10.76 -16.60 22.10
N LYS A 192 10.31 -17.05 23.28
CA LYS A 192 9.40 -18.21 23.40
C LYS A 192 8.05 -17.96 22.72
N ASN A 193 7.41 -16.84 23.05
CA ASN A 193 6.11 -16.46 22.49
C ASN A 193 6.15 -16.31 20.96
N LEU A 194 7.27 -15.79 20.43
CA LEU A 194 7.47 -15.65 18.99
C LEU A 194 7.58 -17.01 18.29
N VAL A 195 8.31 -17.95 18.89
CA VAL A 195 8.46 -19.32 18.36
C VAL A 195 7.14 -20.08 18.44
N ASP A 196 6.44 -20.00 19.58
CA ASP A 196 5.18 -20.71 19.81
C ASP A 196 4.09 -20.29 18.80
N LYS A 197 4.06 -19.00 18.42
CA LYS A 197 3.13 -18.45 17.43
C LYS A 197 3.69 -18.41 16.01
N GLY A 198 4.94 -18.82 15.81
CA GLY A 198 5.59 -18.84 14.49
C GLY A 198 5.75 -17.46 13.83
N LEU A 199 5.85 -16.38 14.61
CA LEU A 199 5.99 -15.03 14.06
C LEU A 199 7.42 -14.81 13.55
N THR A 200 7.53 -14.49 12.26
CA THR A 200 8.79 -14.18 11.57
C THR A 200 8.69 -12.79 10.95
N TYR A 201 9.82 -12.15 10.61
CA TYR A 201 9.89 -10.81 10.00
C TYR A 201 8.95 -10.64 8.78
N GLY A 202 8.80 -11.68 7.96
CA GLY A 202 7.96 -11.65 6.76
C GLY A 202 6.47 -11.91 6.99
N ASN A 203 6.05 -12.35 8.18
CA ASN A 203 4.65 -12.67 8.51
C ASN A 203 4.03 -11.65 9.50
N ILE A 204 4.67 -10.50 9.70
CA ILE A 204 4.12 -9.43 10.54
C ILE A 204 2.96 -8.75 9.81
N LEU A 205 3.19 -8.42 8.54
CA LEU A 205 2.21 -7.83 7.65
C LEU A 205 1.88 -8.81 6.52
N GLU A 206 0.59 -8.99 6.29
CA GLU A 206 0.04 -9.67 5.13
C GLU A 206 -0.24 -8.63 4.04
N GLU A 207 0.32 -8.85 2.85
CA GLU A 207 0.07 -8.00 1.69
C GLU A 207 -1.23 -8.44 0.99
N LEU A 208 -2.15 -7.49 0.78
CA LEU A 208 -3.38 -7.74 0.05
C LEU A 208 -3.26 -7.23 -1.39
N PRO A 209 -3.74 -8.00 -2.39
CA PRO A 209 -3.71 -7.55 -3.77
C PRO A 209 -4.63 -6.34 -3.96
N ILE A 210 -4.12 -5.33 -4.66
CA ILE A 210 -4.87 -4.12 -5.01
C ILE A 210 -5.45 -4.26 -6.41
N GLN A 211 -6.75 -4.05 -6.54
CA GLN A 211 -7.45 -3.91 -7.82
C GLN A 211 -7.95 -2.48 -7.99
N ILE A 212 -7.67 -1.87 -9.13
CA ILE A 212 -8.17 -0.53 -9.44
C ILE A 212 -9.42 -0.70 -10.30
N GLU A 213 -10.58 -0.45 -9.71
CA GLU A 213 -11.85 -0.44 -10.45
C GLU A 213 -12.21 1.00 -10.78
N THR A 214 -12.60 1.24 -12.03
CA THR A 214 -12.96 2.58 -12.51
C THR A 214 -14.39 2.56 -13.02
N SER A 215 -15.20 3.50 -12.54
CA SER A 215 -16.54 3.78 -13.06
C SER A 215 -16.51 4.03 -14.58
N ALA A 216 -17.58 3.64 -15.28
CA ALA A 216 -17.73 3.89 -16.72
C ALA A 216 -17.61 5.39 -17.07
N LEU A 217 -18.14 6.27 -16.20
CA LEU A 217 -18.04 7.72 -16.39
C LEU A 217 -16.60 8.20 -16.23
N ALA A 218 -15.89 7.72 -15.21
CA ALA A 218 -14.47 8.06 -15.02
C ALA A 218 -13.61 7.57 -16.19
N LYS A 219 -13.92 6.42 -16.80
CA LYS A 219 -13.28 5.96 -18.05
C LYS A 219 -13.54 6.92 -19.22
N ALA A 220 -14.78 7.39 -19.37
CA ALA A 220 -15.11 8.38 -20.39
C ALA A 220 -14.34 9.70 -20.16
N LEU A 221 -14.29 10.19 -18.92
CA LEU A 221 -13.51 11.37 -18.54
C LEU A 221 -12.01 11.19 -18.82
N LEU A 222 -11.45 10.03 -18.50
CA LEU A 222 -10.04 9.72 -18.81
C LEU A 222 -9.79 9.68 -20.33
N SER A 223 -10.74 9.18 -21.12
CA SER A 223 -10.63 9.21 -22.58
C SER A 223 -10.71 10.63 -23.15
N GLU A 224 -11.53 11.50 -22.54
CA GLU A 224 -11.58 12.92 -22.89
C GLU A 224 -10.29 13.65 -22.50
N LEU A 225 -9.74 13.36 -21.32
CA LEU A 225 -8.47 13.95 -20.86
C LEU A 225 -7.27 13.46 -21.67
N GLN A 226 -7.34 12.25 -22.24
CA GLN A 226 -6.35 11.73 -23.18
C GLN A 226 -6.39 12.44 -24.52
N TRP A 227 -7.50 13.10 -24.86
CA TRP A 227 -7.54 13.96 -26.04
C TRP A 227 -6.60 15.15 -25.81
N PRO A 228 -5.64 15.40 -26.71
CA PRO A 228 -4.81 16.58 -26.59
C PRO A 228 -5.73 17.80 -26.66
N ALA A 229 -5.69 18.69 -25.66
CA ALA A 229 -6.42 19.96 -25.71
C ALA A 229 -6.09 20.81 -26.96
N ASN A 230 -4.98 20.50 -27.64
CA ASN A 230 -4.51 21.14 -28.86
C ASN A 230 -4.87 20.36 -30.14
N ALA A 231 -5.43 19.16 -30.03
CA ALA A 231 -5.83 18.38 -31.20
C ALA A 231 -6.91 19.08 -32.01
N ASP A 232 -7.82 19.80 -31.35
CA ASP A 232 -8.86 20.57 -32.03
C ASP A 232 -8.26 21.72 -32.83
N GLN A 233 -7.18 22.34 -32.36
CA GLN A 233 -6.52 23.45 -33.05
C GLN A 233 -5.70 22.95 -34.24
N GLU A 234 -5.02 21.80 -34.14
CA GLU A 234 -4.35 21.14 -35.28
C GLU A 234 -5.35 20.51 -36.27
N LEU A 235 -6.47 19.96 -35.83
CA LEU A 235 -7.55 19.48 -36.71
C LEU A 235 -8.19 20.65 -37.45
N LEU A 236 -8.52 21.74 -36.76
CA LEU A 236 -9.05 22.96 -37.38
C LEU A 236 -8.03 23.55 -38.36
N GLU A 237 -6.74 23.58 -38.01
CA GLU A 237 -5.68 24.05 -38.89
C GLU A 237 -5.45 23.10 -40.08
N SER A 238 -5.59 21.79 -39.90
CA SER A 238 -5.51 20.79 -40.97
C SER A 238 -6.71 20.84 -41.94
N LEU A 239 -7.91 21.19 -41.43
CA LEU A 239 -9.10 21.44 -42.21
C LEU A 239 -9.06 22.80 -42.93
N GLN A 240 -8.36 23.78 -42.35
CA GLN A 240 -8.13 25.11 -42.93
C GLN A 240 -6.99 25.12 -43.94
N ARG A 241 -6.06 24.17 -43.90
CA ARG A 241 -5.05 23.99 -44.95
C ARG A 241 -5.79 23.62 -46.24
N PRO A 242 -5.76 24.46 -47.30
CA PRO A 242 -6.35 24.08 -48.57
C PRO A 242 -5.61 22.83 -49.03
N SER A 243 -6.35 21.73 -49.19
CA SER A 243 -5.81 20.47 -49.70
C SER A 243 -4.93 20.74 -50.92
N SER A 244 -3.80 20.06 -51.04
CA SER A 244 -2.92 20.15 -52.22
C SER A 244 -3.67 19.89 -53.54
N PHE A 245 -4.83 19.21 -53.45
CA PHE A 245 -5.83 19.06 -54.49
C PHE A 245 -6.45 20.40 -54.95
N ASN A 246 -6.85 21.27 -54.04
CA ASN A 246 -7.40 22.60 -54.35
C ASN A 246 -6.35 23.55 -54.95
N ASN A 247 -5.09 23.44 -54.52
CA ASN A 247 -3.99 24.19 -55.14
C ASN A 247 -3.68 23.70 -56.55
N LYS A 248 -3.74 22.38 -56.82
CA LYS A 248 -3.64 21.83 -58.18
C LYS A 248 -4.81 22.25 -59.07
N LEU A 249 -6.03 22.28 -58.54
CA LEU A 249 -7.22 22.76 -59.28
C LEU A 249 -7.16 24.26 -59.58
N ARG A 250 -6.64 25.07 -58.65
CA ARG A 250 -6.36 26.50 -58.89
C ARG A 250 -5.24 26.71 -59.89
N ALA A 251 -4.13 25.99 -59.78
CA ALA A 251 -3.01 26.07 -60.71
C ALA A 251 -3.45 25.64 -62.13
N LYS A 252 -4.27 24.59 -62.25
CA LYS A 252 -4.83 24.16 -63.54
C LYS A 252 -5.80 25.20 -64.12
N ARG A 253 -6.67 25.81 -63.31
CA ARG A 253 -7.53 26.93 -63.75
C ARG A 253 -6.76 28.20 -64.14
N LEU A 254 -5.61 28.45 -63.51
CA LEU A 254 -4.73 29.58 -63.84
C LEU A 254 -3.94 29.30 -65.13
N ALA A 255 -3.47 28.05 -65.32
CA ALA A 255 -2.82 27.60 -66.55
C ALA A 255 -3.79 27.61 -67.76
N ASP A 256 -5.02 27.15 -67.57
CA ASP A 256 -6.08 27.21 -68.60
C ASP A 256 -6.47 28.66 -68.95
N ARG A 257 -6.25 29.62 -68.04
CA ARG A 257 -6.47 31.05 -68.30
C ARG A 257 -5.29 31.74 -68.97
N SER A 258 -4.06 31.27 -68.74
CA SER A 258 -2.85 31.81 -69.40
C SER A 258 -2.61 31.23 -70.80
N ALA A 259 -3.33 30.19 -71.21
CA ALA A 259 -3.24 29.59 -72.54
C ALA A 259 -3.93 30.39 -73.67
N ILE A 260 -4.28 31.66 -73.45
CA ILE A 260 -4.91 32.56 -74.44
C ILE A 260 -3.93 33.69 -74.90
N SER A 261 -2.64 33.58 -74.60
CA SER A 261 -1.63 34.51 -75.15
C SER A 261 -0.32 33.82 -75.49
N ASP A 262 -0.12 33.66 -76.80
CA ASP A 262 1.07 33.49 -77.65
C ASP A 262 2.46 33.16 -77.05
N ASP A 263 3.05 32.10 -77.63
CA ASP A 263 4.43 31.84 -78.08
C ASP A 263 5.65 32.41 -77.32
N ALA A 264 6.48 31.52 -76.75
CA ALA A 264 7.95 31.50 -76.87
C ALA A 264 8.60 30.33 -76.11
N GLU A 265 9.67 29.77 -76.69
CA GLU A 265 10.41 28.58 -76.27
C GLU A 265 11.23 28.70 -74.96
N ALA A 266 11.47 27.51 -74.38
CA ALA A 266 12.64 27.10 -73.59
C ALA A 266 12.83 27.62 -72.14
N SER A 267 12.49 26.75 -71.18
CA SER A 267 13.46 26.31 -70.16
C SER A 267 13.05 24.96 -69.58
N SER A 268 13.78 23.93 -69.97
CA SER A 268 13.88 22.64 -69.30
C SER A 268 14.69 22.84 -68.02
N ASP A 269 14.08 22.73 -66.82
CA ASP A 269 14.75 22.39 -65.54
C ASP A 269 13.82 22.44 -64.31
N ALA A 270 12.61 21.87 -64.39
CA ALA A 270 11.69 21.86 -63.23
C ALA A 270 10.96 20.53 -62.97
N LEU A 271 11.56 19.40 -63.38
CA LEU A 271 10.90 18.08 -63.28
C LEU A 271 11.58 17.05 -62.36
N ASP A 272 12.42 17.47 -61.41
CA ASP A 272 13.07 16.48 -60.52
C ASP A 272 13.06 16.77 -59.01
N ASN A 273 12.09 17.56 -58.53
CA ASN A 273 11.98 17.85 -57.09
C ASN A 273 10.57 17.74 -56.50
N SER A 274 9.66 17.03 -57.16
CA SER A 274 8.24 16.95 -56.75
C SER A 274 7.79 15.61 -56.17
N LEU A 275 8.72 14.70 -55.84
CA LEU A 275 8.42 13.46 -55.09
C LEU A 275 8.67 13.61 -53.58
N SER A 276 9.48 14.59 -53.17
CA SER A 276 9.74 14.97 -51.78
C SER A 276 8.56 15.70 -51.11
N GLY A 277 7.58 16.18 -51.89
CA GLY A 277 6.35 16.81 -51.37
C GLY A 277 5.16 15.86 -51.17
N LEU A 278 5.32 14.56 -51.47
CA LEU A 278 4.28 13.53 -51.29
C LEU A 278 4.50 12.63 -50.07
N LEU A 279 5.63 12.77 -49.39
CA LEU A 279 5.83 12.18 -48.07
C LEU A 279 5.24 13.14 -47.04
N PRO A 280 4.28 12.71 -46.21
CA PRO A 280 3.92 13.49 -45.03
C PRO A 280 5.22 13.72 -44.24
N SER A 281 5.67 14.97 -44.20
CA SER A 281 6.80 15.38 -43.37
C SER A 281 6.40 15.11 -41.93
N GLN A 282 7.03 14.08 -41.36
CA GLN A 282 6.79 13.48 -40.06
C GLN A 282 5.49 12.65 -39.98
N PRO A 283 5.56 11.40 -39.46
CA PRO A 283 4.39 10.81 -38.86
C PRO A 283 3.98 11.73 -37.71
N THR A 284 2.92 12.51 -37.94
CA THR A 284 2.30 13.43 -37.01
C THR A 284 2.12 12.78 -35.65
N ALA A 285 2.45 13.54 -34.61
CA ALA A 285 2.71 13.21 -33.22
C ALA A 285 1.53 12.58 -32.42
N TYR A 286 0.60 11.89 -33.07
CA TYR A 286 -0.59 11.29 -32.46
C TYR A 286 -0.35 9.90 -31.87
N LEU A 287 0.81 9.30 -32.14
CA LEU A 287 1.24 8.03 -31.52
C LEU A 287 2.46 8.21 -30.60
N SER A 288 3.05 9.42 -30.48
CA SER A 288 4.30 9.64 -29.75
C SER A 288 4.12 9.95 -28.26
N ARG A 289 2.89 9.96 -27.75
CA ARG A 289 2.64 9.87 -26.31
C ARG A 289 1.71 8.71 -26.00
N PRO A 290 2.22 7.47 -25.99
CA PRO A 290 1.70 6.56 -24.98
C PRO A 290 2.00 7.22 -23.63
N MET A 291 1.00 7.34 -22.75
CA MET A 291 1.11 7.88 -21.38
C MET A 291 2.03 7.02 -20.46
N CYS A 292 3.00 6.32 -21.03
CA CYS A 292 3.96 5.44 -20.41
C CYS A 292 5.34 5.50 -21.11
N THR A 293 5.86 6.69 -21.46
CA THR A 293 7.24 6.80 -22.02
C THR A 293 8.34 6.79 -20.97
N ASN A 294 8.04 6.79 -19.66
CA ASN A 294 9.08 6.66 -18.62
C ASN A 294 9.77 5.27 -18.65
N ALA A 295 9.25 4.33 -19.44
CA ALA A 295 9.86 3.03 -19.65
C ALA A 295 11.27 3.10 -20.28
N LEU A 296 11.61 4.15 -21.04
CA LEU A 296 12.93 4.30 -21.67
C LEU A 296 13.61 5.64 -21.37
N ASP A 297 13.05 6.46 -20.47
CA ASP A 297 13.70 7.70 -20.07
C ASP A 297 14.95 7.41 -19.22
N LEU A 298 16.12 7.46 -19.87
CA LEU A 298 17.43 7.25 -19.25
C LEU A 298 17.83 8.41 -18.32
N ASN A 299 17.25 9.61 -18.48
CA ASN A 299 17.59 10.75 -17.64
C ASN A 299 17.18 10.51 -16.17
N GLN A 300 16.02 9.89 -15.95
CA GLN A 300 15.59 9.48 -14.60
C GLN A 300 16.55 8.44 -13.99
N SER A 301 17.06 7.51 -14.80
CA SER A 301 18.04 6.50 -14.37
C SER A 301 19.40 7.12 -13.98
N LEU A 302 19.84 8.16 -14.69
CA LEU A 302 21.09 8.89 -14.42
C LEU A 302 20.98 9.79 -13.18
N THR A 303 19.85 10.46 -12.96
CA THR A 303 19.56 11.20 -11.71
C THR A 303 19.35 10.27 -10.50
N GLY A 304 19.09 8.98 -10.75
CA GLY A 304 18.89 7.94 -9.72
C GLY A 304 20.17 7.47 -9.01
N ALA A 305 21.36 7.99 -9.36
CA ALA A 305 22.59 7.70 -8.61
C ALA A 305 22.51 8.25 -7.17
N GLY A 306 21.90 9.44 -6.99
CA GLY A 306 21.67 10.03 -5.68
C GLY A 306 20.63 9.26 -4.85
N SER A 307 19.63 8.65 -5.48
CA SER A 307 18.66 7.81 -4.76
C SER A 307 19.26 6.45 -4.37
N LEU A 308 20.12 5.86 -5.20
CA LEU A 308 20.84 4.62 -4.84
C LEU A 308 21.73 4.84 -3.65
N SER A 309 22.55 5.90 -3.69
CA SER A 309 23.49 6.21 -2.61
C SER A 309 22.75 6.35 -1.29
N ARG A 310 21.62 7.08 -1.27
CA ARG A 310 20.78 7.23 -0.07
C ARG A 310 20.14 5.91 0.37
N GLN A 311 19.72 5.05 -0.56
CA GLN A 311 19.20 3.71 -0.22
C GLN A 311 20.28 2.83 0.42
N LEU A 312 21.52 2.87 -0.11
CA LEU A 312 22.64 2.11 0.43
C LEU A 312 23.12 2.68 1.78
N GLU A 313 23.10 4.00 1.95
CA GLU A 313 23.37 4.67 3.22
C GLU A 313 22.35 4.26 4.29
N ALA A 314 21.06 4.30 3.96
CA ALA A 314 19.99 3.82 4.85
C ALA A 314 20.13 2.33 5.20
N ILE A 315 20.54 1.48 4.24
CA ILE A 315 20.86 0.07 4.53
C ILE A 315 22.04 -0.04 5.50
N GLY A 316 23.08 0.79 5.34
CA GLY A 316 24.22 0.83 6.25
C GLY A 316 23.80 1.16 7.69
N GLU A 317 23.01 2.22 7.86
CA GLU A 317 22.47 2.62 9.16
C GLU A 317 21.63 1.51 9.82
N LEU A 318 20.74 0.86 9.06
CA LEU A 318 19.92 -0.25 9.54
C LEU A 318 20.74 -1.50 9.90
N ILE A 319 21.85 -1.76 9.20
CA ILE A 319 22.76 -2.86 9.56
C ILE A 319 23.41 -2.59 10.91
N ASP A 320 23.87 -1.35 11.14
CA ASP A 320 24.48 -0.96 12.42
C ASP A 320 23.47 -1.06 13.56
N GLU A 321 22.23 -0.65 13.34
CA GLU A 321 21.13 -0.80 14.32
C GLU A 321 20.82 -2.28 14.60
N HIS A 322 20.72 -3.12 13.57
CA HIS A 322 20.52 -4.56 13.75
C HIS A 322 21.69 -5.22 14.50
N ILE A 323 22.94 -4.80 14.25
CA ILE A 323 24.11 -5.27 14.99
C ILE A 323 24.06 -4.81 16.45
N HIS A 324 23.61 -3.58 16.70
CA HIS A 324 23.42 -3.05 18.05
C HIS A 324 22.45 -3.92 18.85
N ASP A 325 21.27 -4.21 18.30
CA ASP A 325 20.25 -5.06 18.92
C ASP A 325 20.75 -6.49 19.15
N ALA A 326 21.47 -7.06 18.18
CA ALA A 326 22.08 -8.37 18.31
C ALA A 326 23.08 -8.41 19.47
N ASN A 327 23.88 -7.36 19.64
CA ASN A 327 24.83 -7.24 20.74
C ASN A 327 24.14 -7.12 22.10
N GLN A 328 23.06 -6.33 22.20
CA GLN A 328 22.25 -6.23 23.42
C GLN A 328 21.69 -7.60 23.82
N TRP A 329 21.11 -8.33 22.86
CA TRP A 329 20.57 -9.66 23.11
C TRP A 329 21.66 -10.67 23.50
N MET A 330 22.83 -10.63 22.84
CA MET A 330 23.97 -11.47 23.20
C MET A 330 24.48 -11.17 24.62
N TYR A 331 24.46 -9.90 25.04
CA TYR A 331 24.80 -9.52 26.41
C TYR A 331 23.81 -10.10 27.42
N TRP A 332 22.51 -9.95 27.17
CA TRP A 332 21.46 -10.54 27.98
C TRP A 332 21.61 -12.07 28.10
N LYS A 333 21.79 -12.77 26.97
CA LYS A 333 21.93 -14.24 26.93
C LYS A 333 23.14 -14.73 27.73
N ARG A 334 24.26 -13.99 27.70
CA ARG A 334 25.43 -14.30 28.55
C ARG A 334 25.12 -14.10 30.04
N GLY A 335 24.31 -13.10 30.39
CA GLY A 335 23.83 -12.87 31.75
C GLY A 335 22.94 -14.01 32.24
N GLU A 336 21.94 -14.39 31.44
CA GLU A 336 21.04 -15.51 31.72
C GLU A 336 21.81 -16.82 31.92
N ALA A 337 22.76 -17.13 31.04
CA ALA A 337 23.58 -18.33 31.14
C ALA A 337 24.42 -18.38 32.44
N LYS A 338 24.94 -17.23 32.90
CA LYS A 338 25.68 -17.15 34.17
C LYS A 338 24.79 -17.41 35.37
N GLU A 339 23.59 -16.83 35.40
CA GLU A 339 22.62 -17.05 36.48
C GLU A 339 22.07 -18.48 36.49
N ASN A 340 21.77 -19.06 35.31
CA ASN A 340 21.38 -20.46 35.19
C ASN A 340 22.49 -21.41 35.66
N ASN A 341 23.75 -21.13 35.32
CA ASN A 341 24.88 -21.91 35.81
C ASN A 341 25.05 -21.80 37.34
N ARG A 342 24.84 -20.62 37.93
CA ARG A 342 24.84 -20.43 39.40
C ARG A 342 23.72 -21.23 40.06
N LYS A 343 22.52 -21.17 39.50
CA LYS A 343 21.34 -21.94 39.96
C LYS A 343 21.61 -23.45 39.89
N GLN A 344 22.15 -23.94 38.78
CA GLN A 344 22.50 -25.36 38.61
C GLN A 344 23.60 -25.82 39.57
N GLN A 345 24.66 -25.03 39.76
CA GLN A 345 25.71 -25.35 40.73
C GLN A 345 25.17 -25.40 42.16
N PHE A 346 24.25 -24.50 42.52
CA PHE A 346 23.60 -24.51 43.83
C PHE A 346 22.75 -25.77 44.02
N LEU A 347 21.92 -26.12 43.04
CA LEU A 347 21.11 -27.34 43.07
C LEU A 347 21.99 -28.60 43.14
N GLN A 348 23.08 -28.65 42.38
CA GLN A 348 24.00 -29.78 42.37
C GLN A 348 24.68 -29.95 43.73
N ARG A 349 25.14 -28.87 44.36
CA ARG A 349 25.72 -28.89 45.72
C ARG A 349 24.71 -29.37 46.76
N ARG A 350 23.44 -28.98 46.63
CA ARG A 350 22.37 -29.47 47.51
C ARG A 350 22.07 -30.94 47.28
N ALA A 351 22.01 -31.38 46.03
CA ALA A 351 21.76 -32.78 45.69
C ALA A 351 22.86 -33.70 46.23
N THR A 352 24.13 -33.32 46.09
CA THR A 352 25.26 -34.10 46.64
C THR A 352 25.26 -34.11 48.17
N SER A 353 24.96 -32.97 48.82
CA SER A 353 24.79 -32.89 50.27
C SER A 353 23.65 -33.78 50.77
N ASN A 354 22.49 -33.74 50.11
CA ASN A 354 21.34 -34.56 50.46
C ASN A 354 21.61 -36.06 50.25
N ALA A 355 22.28 -36.45 49.16
CA ALA A 355 22.70 -37.82 48.93
C ALA A 355 23.68 -38.32 50.02
N ALA A 356 24.61 -37.47 50.46
CA ALA A 356 25.52 -37.79 51.55
C ALA A 356 24.82 -37.93 52.90
N ARG A 357 23.76 -37.15 53.17
CA ARG A 357 22.93 -37.26 54.39
C ARG A 357 22.09 -38.54 54.38
N LEU A 358 21.51 -38.91 53.25
CA LEU A 358 20.82 -40.18 53.05
C LEU A 358 21.75 -41.38 53.28
N ALA A 359 22.99 -41.33 52.78
CA ALA A 359 24.00 -42.36 53.03
C ALA A 359 24.40 -42.47 54.51
N ARG A 360 24.28 -41.38 55.28
CA ARG A 360 24.49 -41.34 56.74
C ARG A 360 23.23 -41.69 57.55
N GLY A 361 22.09 -41.95 56.91
CA GLY A 361 20.81 -42.25 57.57
C GLY A 361 20.07 -41.04 58.15
N GLU A 362 20.49 -39.81 57.81
CA GLU A 362 19.82 -38.58 58.22
C GLU A 362 18.73 -38.17 57.22
N LYS A 363 17.69 -37.45 57.70
CA LYS A 363 16.64 -36.93 56.82
C LYS A 363 17.19 -35.84 55.89
N PRO A 364 16.88 -35.87 54.58
CA PRO A 364 17.35 -34.88 53.61
C PRO A 364 16.75 -33.49 53.84
N GLU A 365 17.45 -32.43 53.42
CA GLU A 365 16.91 -31.07 53.47
C GLU A 365 15.69 -30.92 52.54
N PRO A 366 14.63 -30.21 52.99
CA PRO A 366 13.41 -30.04 52.22
C PRO A 366 13.70 -29.33 50.90
N GLU A 367 13.20 -29.89 49.80
CA GLU A 367 13.35 -29.34 48.45
C GLU A 367 12.84 -27.89 48.40
N LEU A 368 13.68 -26.99 47.88
CA LEU A 368 13.27 -25.59 47.72
C LEU A 368 12.27 -25.52 46.59
N THR A 369 11.18 -24.79 46.78
CA THR A 369 10.21 -24.58 45.70
C THR A 369 10.78 -23.68 44.61
N GLU A 370 10.33 -23.83 43.37
CA GLU A 370 10.84 -23.05 42.22
C GLU A 370 10.76 -21.54 42.44
N LYS A 371 9.74 -21.08 43.17
CA LYS A 371 9.52 -19.66 43.52
C LYS A 371 10.57 -19.10 44.50
N GLU A 372 11.06 -19.91 45.42
CA GLU A 372 12.13 -19.52 46.35
C GLU A 372 13.48 -19.46 45.63
N LEU A 373 13.69 -20.39 44.69
CA LEU A 373 14.88 -20.42 43.86
C LEU A 373 14.95 -19.22 42.90
N ASP A 374 13.82 -18.82 42.32
CA ASP A 374 13.71 -17.64 41.44
C ASP A 374 13.93 -16.32 42.21
N LYS A 375 13.52 -16.28 43.48
CA LYS A 375 13.78 -15.14 44.37
C LYS A 375 15.26 -14.99 44.72
N MET A 376 15.99 -16.10 44.87
CA MET A 376 17.43 -16.12 45.15
C MET A 376 18.29 -15.86 43.91
N PHE A 377 17.84 -16.31 42.73
CA PHE A 377 18.56 -16.17 41.46
C PHE A 377 17.71 -15.36 40.48
N ARG A 378 17.70 -14.04 40.65
CA ARG A 378 16.91 -13.14 39.79
C ARG A 378 17.53 -13.02 38.41
N ILE A 379 16.85 -13.55 37.40
CA ILE A 379 17.24 -13.43 36.00
C ILE A 379 16.79 -12.05 35.48
N LEU A 380 17.67 -11.36 34.75
CA LEU A 380 17.32 -10.09 34.09
C LEU A 380 16.22 -10.35 33.05
N PRO A 381 15.15 -9.52 32.98
CA PRO A 381 14.11 -9.70 31.98
C PRO A 381 14.69 -9.66 30.57
N GLU A 382 14.12 -10.47 29.69
CA GLU A 382 14.51 -10.54 28.28
C GLU A 382 14.21 -9.22 27.57
N PRO A 383 15.17 -8.68 26.78
CA PRO A 383 14.89 -7.53 25.93
C PRO A 383 13.83 -7.90 24.88
N SER A 384 12.98 -6.94 24.52
CA SER A 384 12.00 -7.13 23.45
C SER A 384 12.70 -7.55 22.16
N ARG A 385 12.12 -8.54 21.47
CA ARG A 385 12.62 -8.99 20.16
C ARG A 385 11.92 -8.31 18.98
N LEU A 386 10.95 -7.43 19.26
CA LEU A 386 10.17 -6.73 18.23
C LEU A 386 11.08 -5.87 17.34
N ASP A 387 11.90 -5.01 17.94
CA ASP A 387 12.75 -4.08 17.19
C ASP A 387 13.71 -4.82 16.25
N ALA A 388 14.32 -5.91 16.73
CA ALA A 388 15.14 -6.78 15.90
C ALA A 388 14.37 -7.40 14.72
N LEU A 389 13.10 -7.77 14.90
CA LEU A 389 12.25 -8.27 13.82
C LEU A 389 11.86 -7.17 12.82
N LEU A 390 11.60 -5.95 13.29
CA LEU A 390 11.29 -4.81 12.43
C LEU A 390 12.51 -4.36 11.62
N ASN A 391 13.67 -4.29 12.26
CA ASN A 391 14.93 -3.95 11.62
C ASN A 391 15.31 -4.97 10.53
N THR A 392 15.09 -6.26 10.78
CA THR A 392 15.27 -7.29 9.73
C THR A 392 14.26 -7.18 8.59
N ALA A 393 12.99 -6.86 8.89
CA ALA A 393 11.96 -6.65 7.86
C ALA A 393 12.26 -5.41 6.99
N ASN A 394 12.69 -4.30 7.60
CA ASN A 394 13.11 -3.08 6.88
C ASN A 394 14.31 -3.36 5.99
N LEU A 395 15.31 -4.12 6.47
CA LEU A 395 16.46 -4.51 5.69
C LEU A 395 16.06 -5.33 4.45
N GLU A 396 15.17 -6.31 4.61
CA GLU A 396 14.64 -7.09 3.49
C GLU A 396 13.91 -6.20 2.49
N LEU A 397 13.06 -5.30 2.96
CA LEU A 397 12.27 -4.39 2.14
C LEU A 397 13.13 -3.42 1.33
N LEU A 398 14.13 -2.80 1.95
CA LEU A 398 15.07 -1.91 1.26
C LEU A 398 15.87 -2.69 0.23
N THR A 399 16.35 -3.88 0.58
CA THR A 399 17.10 -4.75 -0.35
C THR A 399 16.23 -5.14 -1.55
N LYS A 400 14.97 -5.56 -1.32
CA LYS A 400 13.99 -5.81 -2.40
C LYS A 400 13.76 -4.55 -3.23
N GLY A 401 13.58 -3.39 -2.60
CA GLY A 401 13.40 -2.11 -3.30
C GLY A 401 14.57 -1.75 -4.22
N VAL A 402 15.81 -1.98 -3.78
CA VAL A 402 17.01 -1.79 -4.61
C VAL A 402 16.98 -2.75 -5.80
N THR A 403 16.70 -4.04 -5.60
CA THR A 403 16.63 -5.01 -6.72
C THR A 403 15.52 -4.67 -7.73
N GLN A 404 14.34 -4.26 -7.25
CA GLN A 404 13.19 -3.89 -8.08
C GLN A 404 13.43 -2.59 -8.85
N SER A 405 14.19 -1.64 -8.28
CA SER A 405 14.55 -0.40 -8.97
C SER A 405 15.66 -0.64 -10.01
N ARG A 406 16.69 -1.43 -9.67
CA ARG A 406 17.88 -1.59 -10.50
C ARG A 406 17.75 -2.67 -11.58
N GLY A 407 16.97 -3.73 -11.35
CA GLY A 407 16.73 -4.77 -12.35
C GLY A 407 16.17 -4.22 -13.67
N PRO A 408 15.05 -3.48 -13.66
CA PRO A 408 14.52 -2.82 -14.84
C PRO A 408 15.47 -1.77 -15.41
N ALA A 409 16.20 -1.03 -14.58
CA ALA A 409 17.18 -0.04 -15.06
C ALA A 409 18.31 -0.70 -15.89
N LEU A 410 18.81 -1.86 -15.46
CA LEU A 410 19.76 -2.66 -16.25
C LEU A 410 19.15 -3.11 -17.58
N ALA A 411 17.91 -3.60 -17.58
CA ALA A 411 17.21 -3.99 -18.80
C ALA A 411 17.06 -2.79 -19.77
N LYS A 412 16.73 -1.60 -19.26
CA LYS A 412 16.67 -0.36 -20.06
C LYS A 412 18.03 -0.01 -20.67
N MET A 413 19.13 -0.16 -19.93
CA MET A 413 20.48 0.07 -20.45
C MET A 413 20.86 -0.92 -21.55
N PHE A 414 20.56 -2.21 -21.40
CA PHE A 414 20.79 -3.20 -22.47
C PHE A 414 19.96 -2.93 -23.72
N MET A 415 18.69 -2.52 -23.56
CA MET A 415 17.86 -2.10 -24.69
C MET A 415 18.43 -0.87 -25.40
N ALA A 416 18.92 0.11 -24.64
CA ALA A 416 19.55 1.30 -25.20
C ALA A 416 20.87 0.98 -25.93
N GLN A 417 21.67 0.06 -25.40
CA GLN A 417 22.88 -0.44 -26.06
C GLN A 417 22.54 -1.13 -27.39
N GLY A 418 21.54 -2.01 -27.41
CA GLY A 418 21.12 -2.69 -28.65
C GLY A 418 20.61 -1.70 -29.70
N LEU A 419 19.89 -0.65 -29.28
CA LEU A 419 19.49 0.44 -30.19
C LEU A 419 20.71 1.20 -30.73
N HIS A 420 21.69 1.50 -29.88
CA HIS A 420 22.92 2.19 -30.29
C HIS A 420 23.78 1.37 -31.24
N GLU A 421 23.92 0.05 -31.02
CA GLU A 421 24.66 -0.85 -31.91
C GLU A 421 23.97 -1.05 -33.26
N SER A 422 22.64 -0.85 -33.32
CA SER A 422 21.85 -0.96 -34.55
C SER A 422 21.77 0.33 -35.39
N ALA A 423 22.16 1.47 -34.81
CA ALA A 423 22.14 2.80 -35.44
C ALA A 423 23.52 3.15 -36.00
#